data_AF-A0A920P3Q5-F1
#
_entry.id   AF-A0A920P3Q5-F1
#
_cell.length_a   1.000
_cell.length_b   1.000
_cell.length_c   1.000
_cell.angle_alpha   90.00
_cell.angle_beta   90.00
_cell.angle_gamma   90.00
#
_symmetry.space_group_name_H-M   'P 1'
#
loop_
_entity.id
_entity.type
_entity.pdbx_description
1 polymer ?
#
loop_
_entity_poly.entity_id
_entity_poly.type
_entity_poly.pdbx_seq_one_letter_code
_entity_poly.pdbx_strand_id
1 'polypeptide(L)'
;MLAGQEASSHIIRPFETMQEFHDCVELQEQTWGRGFSERVPTAILKVSQIWVAWHPGAYSEDGNLEGFVFGMTGIKGRRTRALVRYACSY
;
A
#
# COMPACT_ATOMS: atom_id res chain seq x y z
N MET A 1 -16.01 26.06 -17.19
CA MET A 1 -16.30 25.48 -15.86
C MET A 1 -15.69 24.09 -15.84
N LEU A 2 -14.48 23.95 -15.33
CA LEU A 2 -13.94 22.65 -14.94
C LEU A 2 -14.07 22.63 -13.42
N ALA A 3 -14.88 21.69 -12.92
CA ALA A 3 -15.03 21.48 -11.49
C ALA A 3 -13.63 21.28 -10.90
N GLY A 4 -13.25 22.18 -9.98
CA GLY A 4 -12.09 21.95 -9.14
C GLY A 4 -12.33 20.65 -8.39
N GLN A 5 -11.50 19.65 -8.64
CA GLN A 5 -11.31 18.60 -7.65
C GLN A 5 -10.68 19.32 -6.45
N GLU A 6 -11.45 19.52 -5.39
CA GLU A 6 -10.92 19.71 -4.04
C GLU A 6 -9.93 18.55 -3.84
N ALA A 7 -8.64 18.85 -3.94
CA ALA A 7 -7.62 17.86 -3.68
C ALA A 7 -7.65 17.63 -2.16
N SER A 8 -8.35 16.59 -1.72
CA SER A 8 -8.25 16.09 -0.36
C SER A 8 -6.77 15.97 -0.01
N SER A 9 -6.36 16.63 1.07
CA SER A 9 -4.97 16.63 1.51
C SER A 9 -4.63 15.23 2.02
N HIS A 10 -3.81 14.50 1.27
CA HIS A 10 -3.32 13.18 1.69
C HIS A 10 -1.87 13.27 2.14
N ILE A 11 -1.58 12.72 3.31
CA ILE A 11 -0.21 12.62 3.82
C ILE A 11 0.37 11.27 3.38
N ILE A 12 1.49 11.32 2.68
CA ILE A 12 2.20 10.13 2.19
C ILE A 12 3.34 9.79 3.15
N ARG A 13 3.24 8.63 3.83
CA ARG A 13 4.29 8.19 4.78
C ARG A 13 4.43 6.67 4.86
N PRO A 14 5.59 6.15 5.33
CA PRO A 14 5.75 4.74 5.63
C PRO A 14 4.78 4.24 6.71
N PHE A 15 4.48 2.94 6.70
CA PHE A 15 3.89 2.25 7.85
C PHE A 15 4.89 2.20 9.01
N GLU A 16 4.44 2.51 10.20
CA GLU A 16 5.21 2.54 11.44
C GLU A 16 4.68 1.54 12.47
N THR A 17 3.35 1.32 12.49
CA THR A 17 2.71 0.47 13.49
C THR A 17 2.18 -0.83 12.91
N MET A 18 2.07 -1.87 13.75
CA MET A 18 1.45 -3.14 13.36
C MET A 18 0.00 -2.98 12.90
N GLN A 19 -0.72 -2.02 13.48
CA GLN A 19 -2.11 -1.73 13.10
C GLN A 19 -2.19 -1.26 11.65
N GLU A 20 -1.31 -0.34 11.23
CA GLU A 20 -1.30 0.16 9.85
C GLU A 20 -1.01 -0.95 8.82
N PHE A 21 -0.20 -1.96 9.18
CA PHE A 21 -0.03 -3.13 8.34
C PHE A 21 -1.26 -4.02 8.27
N HIS A 22 -2.09 -4.05 9.32
CA HIS A 22 -3.37 -4.75 9.31
C HIS A 22 -4.41 -3.98 8.48
N ASP A 23 -4.47 -2.66 8.63
CA ASP A 23 -5.35 -1.79 7.85
C ASP A 23 -5.04 -1.90 6.34
N CYS A 24 -3.76 -2.01 5.99
CA CYS A 24 -3.32 -2.27 4.61
C CYS A 24 -3.80 -3.62 4.07
N VAL A 25 -3.88 -4.67 4.90
CA VAL A 25 -4.43 -5.97 4.49
C VAL A 25 -5.94 -5.89 4.35
N GLU A 26 -6.61 -5.18 5.26
CA GLU A 26 -8.06 -4.99 5.18
C GLU A 26 -8.45 -4.23 3.92
N LEU A 27 -7.72 -3.16 3.58
CA LEU A 27 -7.93 -2.39 2.35
C LEU A 27 -7.74 -3.26 1.09
N GLN A 28 -6.81 -4.22 1.09
CA GLN A 28 -6.66 -5.20 0.00
C GLN A 28 -7.89 -6.10 -0.13
N GLU A 29 -8.45 -6.57 0.99
CA GLU A 29 -9.67 -7.39 1.00
C GLU A 29 -10.91 -6.60 0.58
N GLN A 30 -11.03 -5.34 0.99
CA GLN A 30 -12.11 -4.45 0.56
C GLN A 30 -12.03 -4.17 -0.95
N THR A 31 -10.82 -3.95 -1.48
CA THR A 31 -10.60 -3.59 -2.88
C THR A 31 -10.74 -4.79 -3.83
N TRP A 32 -10.28 -5.98 -3.43
CA TRP A 32 -10.21 -7.16 -4.32
C TRP A 32 -11.14 -8.31 -3.93
N GLY A 33 -11.88 -8.16 -2.83
CA GLY A 33 -12.79 -9.17 -2.31
C GLY A 33 -12.19 -9.95 -1.14
N ARG A 34 -13.07 -10.28 -0.19
CA ARG A 34 -12.72 -11.01 1.03
C ARG A 34 -12.18 -12.40 0.70
N GLY A 35 -11.07 -12.79 1.32
CA GLY A 35 -10.44 -14.09 1.09
C GLY A 35 -9.62 -14.19 -0.20
N PHE A 36 -9.32 -13.07 -0.86
CA PHE A 36 -8.45 -13.03 -2.04
C PHE A 36 -7.08 -13.67 -1.72
N SER A 37 -6.75 -14.76 -2.42
CA SER A 37 -5.61 -15.63 -2.10
C SER A 37 -4.25 -15.02 -2.40
N GLU A 38 -4.18 -14.06 -3.32
CA GLU A 38 -2.93 -13.37 -3.70
C GLU A 38 -2.74 -12.03 -2.97
N ARG A 39 -3.44 -11.80 -1.86
CA ARG A 39 -3.18 -10.64 -0.99
C ARG A 39 -1.77 -10.71 -0.43
N VAL A 40 -1.15 -9.55 -0.19
CA VAL A 40 0.17 -9.49 0.44
C VAL A 40 -0.01 -9.56 1.96
N PRO A 41 0.46 -10.61 2.65
CA PRO A 41 0.29 -10.74 4.09
C PRO A 41 1.10 -9.71 4.88
N THR A 42 0.63 -9.34 6.07
CA THR A 42 1.31 -8.43 7.03
C THR A 42 2.80 -8.76 7.22
N ALA A 43 3.15 -10.04 7.35
CA ALA A 43 4.53 -10.46 7.52
C ALA A 43 5.42 -10.08 6.32
N ILE A 44 4.89 -10.16 5.10
CA ILE A 44 5.59 -9.77 3.88
C ILE A 44 5.69 -8.25 3.79
N LEU A 45 4.62 -7.52 4.09
CA LEU A 45 4.64 -6.04 4.12
C LEU A 45 5.68 -5.50 5.11
N LYS A 46 5.77 -6.11 6.29
CA LYS A 46 6.73 -5.70 7.34
C LYS A 46 8.17 -6.02 6.95
N VAL A 47 8.44 -7.24 6.47
CA VAL A 47 9.81 -7.63 6.12
C VAL A 47 10.29 -6.89 4.88
N SER A 48 9.45 -6.64 3.87
CA SER A 48 9.86 -5.93 2.66
C SER A 48 10.34 -4.50 2.97
N GLN A 49 9.72 -3.83 3.95
CA GLN A 49 10.05 -2.46 4.35
C GLN A 49 11.45 -2.34 4.99
N ILE A 50 11.95 -3.43 5.58
CA ILE A 50 13.27 -3.50 6.22
C ILE A 50 14.41 -3.62 5.18
N TRP A 51 14.15 -4.25 4.03
CA TRP A 51 15.21 -4.69 3.13
C TRP A 51 15.32 -3.91 1.82
N VAL A 52 14.21 -3.67 1.10
CA VAL A 52 14.29 -3.23 -0.30
C VAL A 52 13.10 -2.36 -0.77
N ALA A 53 12.10 -2.14 0.07
CA ALA A 53 10.82 -1.64 -0.41
C ALA A 53 10.32 -0.40 0.35
N TRP A 54 10.07 0.65 -0.41
CA TRP A 54 9.41 1.87 0.05
C TRP A 54 7.90 1.65 -0.08
N HIS A 55 7.17 1.76 1.04
CA HIS A 55 5.72 1.54 1.10
C HIS A 55 5.04 2.76 1.68
N PRO A 56 4.62 3.71 0.84
CA PRO A 56 3.82 4.82 1.33
C PRO A 56 2.37 4.37 1.46
N GLY A 57 1.81 4.52 2.67
CA GLY A 57 0.38 4.67 2.83
C GLY A 57 -0.03 6.10 2.49
N ALA A 58 -1.20 6.26 1.88
CA ALA A 58 -1.88 7.53 1.70
C ALA A 58 -2.93 7.65 2.80
N TYR A 59 -2.75 8.64 3.67
CA TYR A 59 -3.61 8.87 4.82
C TYR A 59 -4.46 10.12 4.62
N SER A 60 -5.73 10.06 5.00
CA SER A 60 -6.60 11.24 5.08
C SER A 60 -6.21 12.17 6.24
N GLU A 61 -6.82 13.35 6.30
CA GLU A 61 -6.65 14.29 7.43
C GLU A 61 -7.04 13.68 8.78
N ASP A 62 -8.00 12.74 8.78
CA ASP A 62 -8.44 12.00 9.97
C ASP A 62 -7.50 10.84 10.36
N GLY A 63 -6.46 10.60 9.55
CA GLY A 63 -5.48 9.53 9.78
C GLY A 63 -5.90 8.15 9.26
N ASN A 64 -6.97 8.05 8.47
CA ASN A 64 -7.41 6.79 7.88
C ASN A 64 -6.57 6.43 6.65
N LEU A 65 -6.22 5.15 6.50
CA LEU A 65 -5.50 4.65 5.33
C LEU A 65 -6.46 4.48 4.15
N GLU A 66 -6.33 5.33 3.13
CA GLU A 66 -7.21 5.33 1.95
C GLU A 66 -6.57 4.69 0.73
N GLY A 67 -5.25 4.57 0.73
CA GLY A 67 -4.51 3.94 -0.35
C GLY A 67 -3.12 3.51 0.07
N PHE A 68 -2.51 2.60 -0.68
CA PHE A 68 -1.10 2.29 -0.51
C PHE A 68 -0.46 1.85 -1.81
N VAL A 69 0.87 1.99 -1.87
CA VAL A 69 1.70 1.36 -2.90
C VAL A 69 2.70 0.42 -2.21
N PHE A 70 2.78 -0.80 -2.72
CA PHE A 70 3.75 -1.80 -2.32
C PHE A 70 4.62 -2.16 -3.52
N GLY A 71 5.94 -2.05 -3.37
CA GLY A 71 6.89 -2.34 -4.44
C GLY A 71 8.07 -3.14 -3.94
N MET A 72 8.30 -4.34 -4.47
CA MET A 72 9.53 -5.11 -4.19
C MET A 72 10.39 -5.21 -5.43
N THR A 73 11.68 -4.89 -5.27
CA THR A 73 12.67 -5.11 -6.33
C THR A 73 13.44 -6.40 -6.06
N GLY A 74 13.52 -7.28 -7.05
CA GLY A 74 14.24 -8.54 -6.98
C GLY A 74 15.10 -8.78 -8.22
N ILE A 75 16.10 -9.63 -8.09
CA ILE A 75 16.95 -10.05 -9.21
C ILE A 75 16.43 -11.41 -9.72
N LYS A 76 16.12 -11.49 -11.02
CA LYS A 76 15.81 -12.76 -11.70
C LYS A 76 16.89 -13.02 -12.75
N GLY A 77 17.84 -13.91 -12.43
CA GLY A 77 19.03 -14.13 -13.26
C GLY A 77 19.95 -12.91 -13.25
N ARG A 78 20.17 -12.27 -14.41
CA ARG A 78 20.95 -11.02 -14.55
C ARG A 78 20.09 -9.76 -14.72
N ARG A 79 18.77 -9.85 -14.52
CA ARG A 79 17.84 -8.72 -14.72
C ARG A 79 17.16 -8.33 -13.42
N THR A 80 17.10 -7.03 -13.16
CA THR A 80 16.27 -6.43 -12.12
C THR A 80 14.81 -6.49 -12.55
N ARG A 81 13.92 -6.89 -11.64
CA ARG A 81 12.46 -6.83 -11.81
C ARG A 81 11.84 -6.14 -10.60
N ALA A 82 10.81 -5.35 -10.85
CA ALA A 82 9.97 -4.78 -9.80
C ALA A 82 8.60 -5.45 -9.85
N LEU A 83 8.11 -5.88 -8.69
CA LEU A 83 6.70 -6.18 -8.47
C LEU A 83 6.09 -4.98 -7.78
N VAL A 84 5.09 -4.36 -8.38
CA VAL A 84 4.36 -3.22 -7.83
C VAL A 84 2.90 -3.60 -7.67
N ARG A 85 2.31 -3.21 -6.55
CA ARG A 85 0.92 -3.46 -6.19
C ARG A 85 0.35 -2.24 -5.47
N TYR A 86 -0.92 -1.93 -5.68
CA TYR A 86 -1.57 -0.78 -5.06
C TYR A 86 -3.05 -1.07 -4.85
N ALA A 87 -3.63 -0.52 -3.79
CA ALA A 87 -5.07 -0.53 -3.54
C ALA A 87 -5.52 0.86 -3.09
N CYS A 88 -6.76 1.22 -3.40
CA CYS A 88 -7.34 2.53 -3.09
C CYS A 88 -8.84 2.34 -2.83
N SER A 89 -9.33 2.93 -1.76
CA SER A 89 -10.76 3.08 -1.47
C SER A 89 -11.27 4.32 -2.20
N TYR A 90 -12.36 4.21 -2.96
CA TYR A 90 -13.07 5.33 -3.61
C TYR A 90 -14.45 5.52 -3.00
#